data_AF-A0A432UEJ9-F1
#
_entry.id   AF-A0A432UEJ9-F1
#
_cell.length_a   1.000
_cell.length_b   1.000
_cell.length_c   1.000
_cell.angle_alpha   90.00
_cell.angle_beta   90.00
_cell.angle_gamma   90.00
#
_symmetry.space_group_name_H-M   'P 1'
#
loop_
_entity.id
_entity.type
_entity.pdbx_description
1 polymer ?
#
loop_
_entity_poly.entity_id
_entity_poly.type
_entity_poly.pdbx_seq_one_letter_code
_entity_poly.pdbx_strand_id
1 'polypeptide(L)' 'ALDHTSPLPFYGSKMGVDATRKWKSEGFQRDWPPDIEMDERIKRKVDEIWDKLGLPFNVRKKGPWSWGS' A
#
# COMPACT_ATOMS: atom_id res chain seq x y z
N ALA A 1 24.59 -0.82 21.21
CA ALA A 1 23.53 -0.07 20.52
C ALA A 1 23.50 -0.53 19.07
N LEU A 2 22.30 -0.79 18.50
CA LEU A 2 22.12 -1.48 17.22
C LEU A 2 21.61 -0.54 16.09
N ASP A 3 21.24 0.69 16.43
CA ASP A 3 20.79 1.70 15.46
C ASP A 3 21.97 2.58 15.02
N HIS A 4 22.44 2.36 13.79
CA HIS A 4 23.55 3.09 13.16
C HIS A 4 23.17 4.50 12.68
N THR A 5 21.89 4.84 12.62
CA THR A 5 21.40 6.15 12.16
C THR A 5 21.19 7.14 13.30
N SER A 6 21.22 6.64 14.53
CA SER A 6 21.09 7.43 15.74
C SER A 6 22.36 8.26 15.99
N PRO A 7 22.28 9.58 16.20
CA PRO A 7 23.45 10.42 16.47
C PRO A 7 24.17 10.01 17.76
N LEU A 8 23.45 9.43 18.72
CA LEU A 8 23.98 8.87 19.96
C LEU A 8 23.27 7.55 20.33
N PRO A 9 23.92 6.62 21.05
CA PRO A 9 23.27 5.43 21.59
C PRO A 9 22.02 5.77 22.40
N PHE A 10 20.89 5.13 22.09
CA PHE A 10 19.59 5.33 22.74
C PHE A 10 18.98 6.74 22.60
N TYR A 11 19.53 7.58 21.70
CA TYR A 11 19.02 8.94 21.47
C TYR A 11 18.98 9.27 19.98
N GLY A 12 17.76 9.29 19.42
CA GLY A 12 17.50 9.60 18.01
C GLY A 12 16.17 10.33 17.82
N SER A 13 15.90 10.75 16.58
CA SER A 13 14.68 11.44 16.19
C SER A 13 13.64 10.48 15.60
N LYS A 14 12.40 10.96 15.45
CA LYS A 14 11.34 10.25 14.74
C LYS A 14 10.84 11.12 13.59
N MET A 15 10.71 10.53 12.41
CA MET A 15 10.10 11.17 11.25
C MET A 15 8.68 10.64 11.07
N GLY A 16 7.71 11.55 10.98
CA GLY A 16 6.35 11.23 10.53
C GLY A 16 6.21 11.60 9.06
N VAL A 17 5.77 10.66 8.23
CA VAL A 17 5.44 10.90 6.82
C VAL A 17 3.93 10.81 6.68
N ASP A 18 3.30 11.91 6.27
CA ASP A 18 1.87 11.95 5.96
C ASP A 18 1.65 11.77 4.46
N ALA A 19 1.25 10.56 4.08
CA ALA A 19 0.98 10.16 2.70
C ALA A 19 -0.51 10.24 2.32
N THR A 20 -1.32 11.03 3.04
CA THR A 20 -2.75 11.20 2.73
C THR A 20 -3.00 12.18 1.58
N ARG A 21 -4.13 12.01 0.90
CA ARG A 21 -4.61 12.96 -0.11
C ARG A 21 -4.93 14.29 0.55
N LYS A 22 -4.24 15.34 0.12
CA LYS A 22 -4.36 16.69 0.70
C LYS A 22 -5.66 17.38 0.33
N TRP A 23 -6.26 18.06 1.30
CA TRP A 23 -7.50 18.80 1.12
C TRP A 23 -7.22 20.25 0.70
N LYS A 24 -8.20 20.91 0.05
CA LYS A 24 -8.07 22.33 -0.32
C LYS A 24 -7.86 23.24 0.89
N SER A 25 -8.39 22.84 2.05
CA SER A 25 -8.23 23.54 3.34
C SER A 25 -6.79 23.52 3.89
N GLU A 26 -5.92 22.65 3.38
CA GLU A 26 -4.50 22.56 3.78
C GLU A 26 -3.60 23.43 2.89
N GLY A 27 -4.18 24.32 2.08
CA GLY A 27 -3.45 25.20 1.15
C GLY A 27 -3.09 24.54 -0.18
N PHE A 28 -3.55 23.31 -0.43
CA PHE A 28 -3.31 22.60 -1.68
C PHE A 28 -4.35 23.02 -2.74
N GLN A 29 -3.95 23.92 -3.65
CA GLN A 29 -4.87 24.49 -4.65
C GLN A 29 -5.00 23.65 -5.93
N ARG A 30 -4.04 22.76 -6.21
CA ARG A 30 -4.11 21.86 -7.37
C ARG A 30 -5.06 20.70 -7.07
N ASP A 31 -5.95 20.36 -8.00
CA ASP A 31 -6.77 19.17 -7.84
C ASP A 31 -5.88 17.91 -7.88
N TRP A 32 -6.10 17.01 -6.92
CA TRP A 32 -5.50 15.69 -6.93
C TRP A 32 -6.11 14.85 -8.05
N PRO A 33 -5.29 14.12 -8.83
CA PRO A 33 -5.83 13.20 -9.81
C PRO A 33 -6.71 12.14 -9.10
N PRO A 34 -7.76 11.64 -9.77
CA PRO A 34 -8.49 10.48 -9.27
C PRO A 34 -7.57 9.25 -9.28
N ASP A 35 -7.92 8.26 -8.46
CA ASP A 35 -7.25 6.96 -8.51
C ASP A 35 -7.51 6.29 -9.86
N ILE A 36 -6.51 5.57 -10.35
CA ILE A 36 -6.66 4.79 -11.58
C ILE A 36 -7.41 3.52 -11.23
N GLU A 37 -8.66 3.44 -11.69
CA GLU A 37 -9.50 2.26 -11.51
C GLU A 37 -9.62 1.46 -12.81
N MET A 38 -9.47 0.15 -12.72
CA MET A 38 -9.72 -0.76 -13.85
C MET A 38 -11.21 -1.04 -13.98
N ASP A 39 -11.68 -1.02 -15.24
CA ASP A 39 -13.05 -1.34 -15.65
C ASP A 39 -13.51 -2.70 -15.11
N GLU A 40 -14.71 -2.74 -14.52
CA GLU A 40 -15.27 -3.93 -13.87
C GLU A 40 -15.47 -5.11 -14.83
N ARG A 41 -15.81 -4.83 -16.09
CA ARG A 41 -15.99 -5.88 -17.11
C ARG A 41 -14.67 -6.53 -17.45
N ILE A 42 -13.60 -5.74 -17.50
CA ILE A 42 -12.24 -6.23 -17.74
C ILE A 42 -11.75 -7.04 -16.54
N LYS A 43 -11.94 -6.56 -15.30
CA LYS A 43 -11.63 -7.32 -14.08
C LYS A 43 -12.30 -8.69 -14.11
N ARG A 44 -13.62 -8.72 -14.32
CA ARG A 44 -14.39 -9.96 -14.38
C ARG A 44 -13.89 -10.91 -15.49
N LYS A 45 -13.60 -10.37 -16.68
CA LYS A 45 -13.08 -11.17 -17.79
C LYS A 45 -11.74 -11.81 -17.42
N VAL A 46 -10.84 -11.06 -16.77
CA VAL A 46 -9.54 -11.56 -16.31
C VAL A 46 -9.73 -12.62 -15.23
N ASP A 47 -10.63 -12.40 -14.28
CA ASP A 47 -10.96 -13.37 -13.23
C ASP A 47 -11.46 -14.70 -13.83
N GLU A 48 -12.31 -14.67 -14.86
CA GLU A 48 -12.83 -15.88 -15.53
C GLU A 48 -11.77 -16.67 -16.33
N ILE A 49 -10.70 -16.02 -16.80
CA ILE A 49 -9.63 -16.70 -17.54
C ILE A 49 -8.45 -17.09 -16.64
N TRP A 50 -8.37 -16.57 -15.42
CA TRP A 50 -7.23 -16.77 -14.52
C TRP A 50 -6.96 -18.26 -14.24
N ASP A 51 -8.02 -19.02 -13.96
CA ASP A 51 -7.96 -20.47 -13.77
C ASP A 51 -7.43 -21.20 -15.01
N LYS A 52 -7.88 -20.78 -16.20
CA LYS A 52 -7.48 -21.39 -17.48
C LYS A 52 -6.02 -21.12 -17.82
N LEU A 53 -5.47 -20.03 -17.31
CA LEU A 53 -4.07 -19.66 -17.51
C LEU A 53 -3.12 -20.41 -16.56
N GLY A 54 -3.64 -21.18 -15.59
CA GLY A 54 -2.82 -21.91 -14.63
C GLY A 54 -1.96 -21.00 -13.74
N LEU A 55 -2.37 -19.74 -13.56
CA LEU A 55 -1.65 -18.75 -12.77
C LEU A 55 -1.98 -18.90 -11.28
N PRO A 56 -1.01 -18.70 -10.37
CA PRO A 56 -1.28 -18.77 -8.95
C PRO A 56 -2.24 -17.63 -8.55
N PHE A 57 -3.32 -17.96 -7.85
CA PHE A 57 -4.04 -16.95 -7.08
C PHE A 57 -3.16 -16.56 -5.90
N ASN A 58 -2.88 -15.27 -5.78
CA ASN A 58 -2.29 -14.75 -4.56
C ASN A 58 -3.38 -14.82 -3.48
N VAL A 59 -3.46 -15.96 -2.78
CA VAL A 59 -4.39 -16.15 -1.67
C VAL A 59 -4.14 -15.01 -0.71
N ARG A 60 -5.17 -14.20 -0.46
CA ARG A 60 -5.13 -13.11 0.53
C ARG A 60 -4.51 -13.67 1.82
N LYS A 61 -3.33 -13.20 2.21
CA LYS A 61 -2.81 -13.49 3.55
C LYS A 61 -3.88 -13.04 4.55
N LYS A 62 -4.29 -13.93 5.45
CA LYS A 62 -5.27 -13.63 6.51
C LYS A 62 -4.62 -12.67 7.51
N GLY A 63 -4.62 -11.38 7.17
CA GLY A 63 -4.12 -10.32 8.02
C GLY A 63 -2.60 -10.33 8.24
N PRO A 64 -2.09 -9.32 8.96
CA PRO A 64 -0.65 -9.08 9.08
C PRO A 64 0.11 -10.13 9.92
N TRP A 65 -0.59 -11.05 10.61
CA TRP A 65 -0.02 -11.93 11.64
C TRP A 65 -0.18 -13.43 11.38
N SER A 66 -0.54 -13.85 10.15
CA SER A 66 -0.75 -15.27 9.83
C SER A 66 0.55 -16.05 9.58
N TRP A 67 1.48 -16.05 10.55
CA TRP A 67 2.65 -16.93 10.54
C TRP A 67 2.50 -17.99 11.65
N GLY A 68 2.50 -19.27 11.26
CA GLY A 68 2.63 -20.39 12.19
C GLY A 68 1.33 -21.14 12.48
N SER A 69 1.06 -22.17 11.67
CA SER A 69 0.69 -23.47 12.19
C SER A 69 1.84 -24.42 11.85
#